data_AF-X1QT68-F1
#
_entry.id   AF-X1QT68-F1
#
_cell.length_a   1.000
_cell.length_b   1.000
_cell.length_c   1.000
_cell.angle_alpha   90.00
_cell.angle_beta   90.00
_cell.angle_gamma   90.00
#
_symmetry.space_group_name_H-M   'P 1'
#
loop_
_entity.id
_entity.type
_entity.pdbx_description
1 polymer ?
#
loop_
_entity_poly.entity_id
_entity_poly.type
_entity_poly.pdbx_seq_one_letter_code
_entity_poly.pdbx_strand_id
1 'polypeptide(L)'
;NEFLDCNQFYRIPDYQVEWLRKDLSYRQEEPLLVFFHEPTMSWENRADVLNLLNQHSTKMFSGHWHMDILLDSQGIPEQVTGAVCGEWWRGDCSDGKPCGYRIVQVEGDNIFSFYKGIGADRQINITSPEPLIYGETIVTAQVYTEYPPLQEIKYQIDQGDFIPMKIKKGGLWDITTAIWDTTSLEEGYHAITIKAKDQEELFSQQMEVKVCKDEILALGEIIPHFNSYQGHIMKVKGKIKVALVEELYTSEKSTFINGALIVKDET
;
A
#
# COMPACT_ATOMS: atom_id res chain seq x y z
N ASN A 1 -5.93 12.09 -19.91
CA ASN A 1 -6.65 11.00 -20.59
C ASN A 1 -6.69 11.35 -22.05
N GLU A 2 -6.02 10.55 -22.86
CA GLU A 2 -6.04 10.68 -24.32
C GLU A 2 -6.63 9.41 -24.92
N PHE A 3 -7.15 9.55 -26.14
CA PHE A 3 -7.72 8.45 -26.91
C PHE A 3 -7.00 8.37 -28.24
N LEU A 4 -6.51 7.18 -28.59
CA LEU A 4 -5.97 6.87 -29.90
C LEU A 4 -6.64 5.57 -30.36
N ASP A 5 -7.26 5.58 -31.54
CA ASP A 5 -7.93 4.41 -32.13
C ASP A 5 -8.88 3.67 -31.17
N CYS A 6 -9.68 4.44 -30.41
CA CYS A 6 -10.62 3.96 -29.37
C CYS A 6 -9.98 3.38 -28.10
N ASN A 7 -8.65 3.38 -28.00
CA ASN A 7 -7.93 2.95 -26.81
C ASN A 7 -7.59 4.15 -25.93
N GLN A 8 -8.03 4.08 -24.68
CA GLN A 8 -7.71 5.08 -23.67
C GLN A 8 -6.30 4.83 -23.15
N PHE A 9 -5.49 5.90 -23.12
CA PHE A 9 -4.20 5.87 -22.45
C PHE A 9 -4.01 7.12 -21.58
N TYR A 10 -3.11 7.00 -20.63
CA TYR A 10 -2.71 8.10 -19.77
C TYR A 10 -1.32 8.53 -20.19
N ARG A 11 -1.20 9.73 -20.72
CA ARG A 11 0.08 10.34 -21.05
C ARG A 11 0.12 11.72 -20.41
N ILE A 12 1.28 12.08 -19.88
CA ILE A 12 1.56 13.48 -19.53
C ILE A 12 2.05 14.16 -20.81
N PRO A 13 1.32 15.14 -21.38
CA PRO A 13 1.72 15.81 -22.61
C PRO A 13 3.14 16.39 -22.53
N ASP A 14 3.86 16.35 -23.65
CA ASP A 14 5.28 16.73 -23.69
C ASP A 14 5.54 18.15 -23.15
N TYR A 15 4.63 19.09 -23.39
CA TYR A 15 4.76 20.45 -22.83
C TYR A 15 4.66 20.50 -21.30
N GLN A 16 3.90 19.59 -20.67
CA GLN A 16 3.85 19.46 -19.21
C GLN A 16 5.12 18.78 -18.67
N VAL A 17 5.69 17.82 -19.41
CA VAL A 17 6.98 17.21 -19.06
C VAL A 17 8.10 18.24 -19.11
N GLU A 18 8.14 19.09 -20.13
CA GLU A 18 9.12 20.17 -20.24
C GLU A 18 8.91 21.28 -19.20
N TRP A 19 7.65 21.60 -18.89
CA TRP A 19 7.34 22.47 -17.75
C TRP A 19 7.88 21.88 -16.44
N LEU A 20 7.62 20.59 -16.17
CA LEU A 20 8.07 19.90 -14.96
C LEU A 20 9.60 19.92 -14.88
N ARG A 21 10.29 19.57 -15.97
CA ARG A 21 11.76 19.62 -16.05
C ARG A 21 12.30 20.99 -15.67
N LYS A 22 11.68 22.05 -16.19
CA LYS A 22 12.08 23.43 -15.89
C LYS A 22 11.77 23.81 -14.44
N ASP A 23 10.60 23.45 -13.93
CA ASP A 23 10.20 23.72 -12.54
C ASP A 23 11.16 23.06 -11.53
N LEU A 24 11.46 21.78 -11.75
CA LEU A 24 12.41 21.01 -10.94
C LEU A 24 13.83 21.60 -10.96
N SER A 25 14.24 22.28 -12.04
CA SER A 25 15.55 22.92 -12.15
C SER A 25 15.77 24.10 -11.18
N TYR A 26 14.69 24.65 -10.62
CA TYR A 26 14.75 25.72 -9.63
C TYR A 26 14.72 25.22 -8.17
N ARG A 27 14.53 23.91 -7.95
CA ARG A 27 14.37 23.35 -6.61
C ARG A 27 15.70 23.25 -5.86
N GLN A 28 15.62 23.34 -4.53
CA GLN A 28 16.72 23.00 -3.62
C GLN A 28 16.53 21.56 -3.10
N GLU A 29 17.21 21.19 -2.01
CA GLU A 29 17.30 19.81 -1.53
C GLU A 29 16.04 19.32 -0.77
N GLU A 30 15.00 20.14 -0.61
CA GLU A 30 13.82 19.75 0.19
C GLU A 30 13.03 18.60 -0.47
N PRO A 31 12.41 17.71 0.34
CA PRO A 31 11.56 16.65 -0.14
C PRO A 31 10.50 17.12 -1.15
N LEU A 32 10.36 16.36 -2.23
CA LEU A 32 9.38 16.60 -3.28
C LEU A 32 8.16 15.71 -3.06
N LEU A 33 7.00 16.34 -2.85
CA LEU A 33 5.70 15.66 -2.85
C LEU A 33 5.03 15.89 -4.20
N VAL A 34 4.67 14.81 -4.88
CA VAL A 34 3.98 14.88 -6.17
C VAL A 34 2.60 14.26 -6.04
N PHE A 35 1.57 15.02 -6.42
CA PHE A 35 0.19 14.58 -6.41
C PHE A 35 -0.34 14.50 -7.84
N PHE A 36 -0.98 13.40 -8.17
CA PHE A 36 -1.61 13.19 -9.48
C PHE A 36 -2.81 12.26 -9.33
N HIS A 37 -3.70 12.24 -10.33
CA HIS A 37 -4.94 11.47 -10.20
C HIS A 37 -4.73 9.97 -10.45
N GLU A 38 -4.10 9.65 -11.57
CA GLU A 38 -3.97 8.30 -12.12
C GLU A 38 -2.65 7.66 -11.72
N PRO A 39 -2.64 6.46 -11.10
CA PRO A 39 -1.40 5.81 -10.72
C PRO A 39 -0.43 5.60 -11.88
N THR A 40 0.87 5.67 -11.60
CA THR A 40 1.87 5.77 -12.68
C THR A 40 1.95 4.53 -13.56
N MET A 41 1.50 3.37 -13.07
CA MET A 41 1.47 2.11 -13.83
C MET A 41 0.63 2.21 -15.10
N SER A 42 -0.33 3.14 -15.14
CA SER A 42 -1.20 3.35 -16.29
C SER A 42 -0.63 4.35 -17.31
N TRP A 43 0.55 4.94 -17.03
CA TRP A 43 1.12 6.00 -17.85
C TRP A 43 1.95 5.46 -19.02
N GLU A 44 1.71 5.96 -20.22
CA GLU A 44 2.46 5.62 -21.43
C GLU A 44 3.91 6.13 -21.35
N ASN A 45 4.10 7.42 -21.04
CA ASN A 45 5.41 8.05 -20.88
C ASN A 45 5.92 8.02 -19.43
N ARG A 46 5.56 6.97 -18.68
CA ARG A 46 5.91 6.78 -17.26
C ARG A 46 7.40 7.00 -17.00
N ALA A 47 8.26 6.35 -17.78
CA ALA A 47 9.70 6.41 -17.57
C ALA A 47 10.27 7.84 -17.71
N ASP A 48 9.76 8.62 -18.67
CA ASP A 48 10.25 9.97 -18.90
C ASP A 48 9.95 10.88 -17.70
N VAL A 49 8.76 10.75 -17.12
CA VAL A 49 8.36 11.53 -15.94
C VAL A 49 9.08 11.04 -14.70
N LEU A 50 9.12 9.73 -14.44
CA LEU A 50 9.75 9.17 -13.24
C LEU A 50 11.26 9.45 -13.21
N ASN A 51 11.95 9.44 -14.35
CA ASN A 51 13.37 9.79 -14.43
C ASN A 51 13.67 11.24 -13.99
N LEU A 52 12.71 12.16 -14.13
CA LEU A 52 12.84 13.52 -13.59
C LEU A 52 12.65 13.53 -12.09
N LEU A 53 11.60 12.85 -11.61
CA LEU A 53 11.25 12.81 -10.20
C LEU A 53 12.30 12.07 -9.34
N ASN A 54 12.96 11.05 -9.89
CA ASN A 54 13.93 10.23 -9.18
C ASN A 54 15.26 10.96 -8.90
N GLN A 55 15.45 12.16 -9.47
CA GLN A 55 16.62 13.01 -9.20
C GLN A 55 16.49 13.78 -7.87
N HIS A 56 15.34 13.67 -7.20
CA HIS A 56 15.03 14.34 -5.96
C HIS A 56 14.58 13.31 -4.90
N SER A 57 14.63 13.71 -3.62
CA SER A 57 13.99 12.94 -2.54
C SER A 57 12.48 13.03 -2.70
N THR A 58 11.88 12.10 -3.45
CA THR A 58 10.49 12.19 -3.90
C THR A 58 9.58 11.17 -3.21
N LYS A 59 8.37 11.61 -2.86
CA LYS A 59 7.24 10.73 -2.52
C LYS A 59 6.02 11.11 -3.34
N MET A 60 5.38 10.10 -3.92
CA MET A 60 4.25 10.29 -4.82
C MET A 60 2.94 9.88 -4.17
N PHE A 61 1.86 10.56 -4.54
CA PHE A 61 0.52 10.29 -4.05
C PHE A 61 -0.45 10.30 -5.23
N SER A 62 -1.24 9.23 -5.33
CA SER A 62 -2.22 9.04 -6.39
C SER A 62 -3.58 8.58 -5.86
N GLY A 63 -4.57 8.54 -6.73
CA GLY A 63 -5.92 8.10 -6.42
C GLY A 63 -6.47 7.21 -7.53
N HIS A 64 -7.67 7.53 -8.02
CA HIS A 64 -8.37 6.86 -9.12
C HIS A 64 -8.83 5.41 -8.84
N TRP A 65 -7.99 4.55 -8.25
CA TRP A 65 -8.28 3.11 -8.11
C TRP A 65 -9.24 2.75 -6.99
N HIS A 66 -9.57 3.69 -6.09
CA HIS A 66 -10.40 3.40 -4.91
C HIS A 66 -9.80 2.25 -4.08
N MET A 67 -8.48 2.33 -3.86
CA MET A 67 -7.67 1.39 -3.08
C MET A 67 -6.57 2.17 -2.34
N ASP A 68 -6.10 1.66 -1.20
CA ASP A 68 -5.01 2.20 -0.40
C ASP A 68 -3.73 1.35 -0.51
N ILE A 69 -3.01 1.52 -1.62
CA ILE A 69 -1.88 0.65 -1.97
C ILE A 69 -0.59 1.45 -2.07
N LEU A 70 0.50 0.90 -1.53
CA LEU A 70 1.85 1.43 -1.72
C LEU A 70 2.51 0.70 -2.90
N LEU A 71 2.82 1.45 -3.95
CA LEU A 71 3.50 0.97 -5.15
C LEU A 71 4.98 1.37 -5.14
N ASP A 72 5.83 0.54 -5.73
CA ASP A 72 7.19 0.94 -6.11
C ASP A 72 7.21 1.49 -7.54
N SER A 73 7.49 2.79 -7.66
CA SER A 73 7.51 3.50 -8.93
C SER A 73 8.92 3.89 -9.34
N GLN A 74 9.69 2.88 -9.76
CA GLN A 74 11.11 2.98 -10.12
C GLN A 74 12.00 3.43 -8.96
N GLY A 75 11.78 2.88 -7.77
CA GLY A 75 12.46 3.27 -6.54
C GLY A 75 11.81 4.45 -5.81
N ILE A 76 10.78 5.08 -6.40
CA ILE A 76 10.00 6.14 -5.78
C ILE A 76 8.73 5.53 -5.16
N PRO A 77 8.51 5.64 -3.84
CA PRO A 77 7.26 5.20 -3.22
C PRO A 77 6.08 6.02 -3.73
N GLU A 78 5.08 5.33 -4.27
CA GLU A 78 3.82 5.91 -4.73
C GLU A 78 2.66 5.38 -3.89
N GLN A 79 2.04 6.26 -3.12
CA GLN A 79 0.89 5.91 -2.30
C GLN A 79 -0.41 6.22 -3.03
N VAL A 80 -1.05 5.17 -3.56
CA VAL A 80 -2.45 5.24 -3.98
C VAL A 80 -3.30 5.38 -2.73
N THR A 81 -4.24 6.33 -2.73
CA THR A 81 -5.12 6.59 -1.59
C THR A 81 -6.55 6.15 -1.91
N GLY A 82 -7.16 5.45 -0.95
CA GLY A 82 -8.57 5.07 -0.99
C GLY A 82 -9.51 6.27 -1.14
N ALA A 83 -10.75 5.99 -1.53
CA ALA A 83 -11.72 7.03 -1.82
C ALA A 83 -12.57 7.39 -0.60
N VAL A 84 -12.95 8.67 -0.49
CA VAL A 84 -13.96 9.14 0.47
C VAL A 84 -15.30 8.42 0.26
N CYS A 85 -15.60 8.04 -0.97
CA CYS A 85 -16.82 7.30 -1.33
C CYS A 85 -16.66 5.78 -1.27
N GLY A 86 -15.50 5.23 -0.89
CA GLY A 86 -15.22 3.81 -0.99
C GLY A 86 -15.48 3.29 -2.41
N GLU A 87 -16.12 2.14 -2.57
CA GLU A 87 -16.53 1.60 -3.87
C GLU A 87 -17.77 2.34 -4.44
N TRP A 88 -17.63 3.62 -4.80
CA TRP A 88 -18.71 4.46 -5.36
C TRP A 88 -20.00 4.48 -4.51
N TRP A 89 -19.83 4.67 -3.20
CA TRP A 89 -20.88 4.67 -2.18
C TRP A 89 -21.57 3.32 -1.99
N ARG A 90 -20.95 2.22 -2.44
CA ARG A 90 -21.46 0.85 -2.30
C ARG A 90 -20.77 0.03 -1.21
N GLY A 91 -19.91 0.66 -0.42
CA GLY A 91 -19.18 0.03 0.68
C GLY A 91 -17.76 0.55 0.76
N ASP A 92 -16.92 -0.23 1.43
CA ASP A 92 -15.49 0.00 1.55
C ASP A 92 -14.79 -0.01 0.19
N CYS A 93 -13.55 0.47 0.15
CA CYS A 93 -12.68 0.41 -1.01
C CYS A 93 -12.48 -1.04 -1.48
N SER A 94 -12.08 -1.22 -2.75
CA SER A 94 -11.88 -2.55 -3.36
C SER A 94 -10.80 -3.39 -2.67
N ASP A 95 -9.92 -2.76 -1.89
CA ASP A 95 -8.91 -3.40 -1.04
C ASP A 95 -9.36 -3.63 0.42
N GLY A 96 -10.65 -3.41 0.72
CA GLY A 96 -11.23 -3.61 2.05
C GLY A 96 -11.02 -2.43 3.01
N LYS A 97 -10.39 -1.32 2.56
CA LYS A 97 -10.21 -0.14 3.41
C LYS A 97 -11.51 0.64 3.54
N PRO A 98 -11.84 1.15 4.73
CA PRO A 98 -13.05 1.95 4.90
C PRO A 98 -12.98 3.25 4.10
N CYS A 99 -14.14 3.85 3.81
CA CYS A 99 -14.23 5.22 3.31
C CYS A 99 -13.33 6.16 4.13
N GLY A 100 -12.43 6.88 3.47
CA GLY A 100 -11.34 7.55 4.16
C GLY A 100 -10.62 8.60 3.36
N TYR A 101 -9.58 9.15 3.97
CA TYR A 101 -8.67 10.13 3.39
C TYR A 101 -7.27 9.93 3.96
N ARG A 102 -6.26 10.47 3.27
CA ARG A 102 -4.88 10.41 3.73
C ARG A 102 -4.43 11.72 4.35
N ILE A 103 -3.80 11.62 5.51
CA ILE A 103 -3.09 12.71 6.15
C ILE A 103 -1.61 12.57 5.79
N VAL A 104 -0.99 13.64 5.30
CA VAL A 104 0.44 13.69 5.01
C VAL A 104 1.10 14.67 5.96
N GLN A 105 2.13 14.21 6.68
CA GLN A 105 2.88 15.01 7.65
C GLN A 105 4.33 15.11 7.19
N VAL A 106 4.83 16.33 7.07
CA VAL A 106 6.20 16.62 6.63
C VAL A 106 6.98 17.18 7.82
N GLU A 107 8.10 16.52 8.17
CA GLU A 107 8.98 16.91 9.27
C GLU A 107 10.43 16.96 8.79
N GLY A 108 10.90 18.16 8.44
CA GLY A 108 12.19 18.31 7.75
C GLY A 108 12.18 17.52 6.45
N ASP A 109 13.11 16.57 6.31
CA ASP A 109 13.24 15.72 5.13
C ASP A 109 12.34 14.47 5.17
N ASN A 110 11.61 14.24 6.26
CA ASN A 110 10.80 13.05 6.43
C ASN A 110 9.34 13.29 6.02
N ILE A 111 8.78 12.38 5.22
CA ILE A 111 7.37 12.41 4.81
C ILE A 111 6.64 11.20 5.37
N PHE A 112 5.81 11.43 6.37
CA PHE A 112 4.93 10.43 6.96
C PHE A 112 3.53 10.55 6.38
N SER A 113 2.78 9.46 6.42
CA SER A 113 1.37 9.49 6.01
C SER A 113 0.54 8.46 6.76
N PHE A 114 -0.72 8.79 6.98
CA PHE A 114 -1.69 7.98 7.69
C PHE A 114 -3.00 7.93 6.90
N TYR A 115 -3.52 6.73 6.65
CA TYR A 115 -4.87 6.58 6.11
C TYR A 115 -5.88 6.67 7.25
N LYS A 116 -6.79 7.63 7.18
CA LYS A 116 -7.80 7.90 8.21
C LYS A 116 -9.18 7.52 7.70
N GLY A 117 -9.82 6.56 8.37
CA GLY A 117 -11.23 6.24 8.16
C GLY A 117 -12.11 7.38 8.65
N ILE A 118 -13.17 7.67 7.89
CA ILE A 118 -14.18 8.66 8.25
C ILE A 118 -14.94 8.15 9.48
N GLY A 119 -15.13 9.01 10.49
CA GLY A 119 -15.87 8.68 11.72
C GLY A 119 -15.16 7.72 12.67
N ALA A 120 -13.89 7.37 12.43
CA ALA A 120 -13.13 6.50 13.33
C ALA A 120 -12.45 7.31 14.45
N ASP A 121 -13.04 7.37 15.64
CA ASP A 121 -12.43 8.07 16.79
C ASP A 121 -11.13 7.40 17.26
N ARG A 122 -10.97 6.10 16.95
CA ARG A 122 -9.79 5.27 17.22
C ARG A 122 -9.47 4.43 16.00
N GLN A 123 -8.19 4.29 15.66
CA GLN A 123 -7.79 3.49 14.50
C GLN A 123 -6.37 2.95 14.68
N ILE A 124 -6.18 1.69 14.29
CA ILE A 124 -4.86 1.05 14.19
C ILE A 124 -4.67 0.64 12.73
N ASN A 125 -3.63 1.18 12.10
CA ASN A 125 -3.17 0.72 10.79
C ASN A 125 -1.92 -0.12 11.01
N ILE A 126 -2.01 -1.43 10.83
CA ILE A 126 -0.83 -2.30 10.84
C ILE A 126 -0.15 -2.17 9.47
N THR A 127 1.06 -1.63 9.46
CA THR A 127 1.80 -1.32 8.22
C THR A 127 2.98 -2.27 8.00
N SER A 128 3.28 -3.11 9.00
CA SER A 128 4.30 -4.14 8.89
C SER A 128 3.98 -5.23 9.92
N PRO A 129 4.17 -6.51 9.57
CA PRO A 129 4.84 -6.98 8.36
C PRO A 129 3.95 -7.04 7.10
N GLU A 130 4.57 -7.38 5.97
CA GLU A 130 3.87 -7.83 4.77
C GLU A 130 3.13 -9.17 5.00
N PRO A 131 2.17 -9.56 4.13
CA PRO A 131 1.42 -10.80 4.29
C PRO A 131 2.26 -12.08 4.24
N LEU A 132 3.43 -12.04 3.59
CA LEU A 132 4.39 -13.15 3.54
C LEU A 132 5.64 -12.77 4.29
N ILE A 133 6.02 -13.61 5.25
CA ILE A 133 7.18 -13.36 6.10
C ILE A 133 7.95 -14.62 6.44
N TYR A 134 9.25 -14.44 6.67
CA TYR A 134 10.11 -15.41 7.31
C TYR A 134 11.31 -14.73 7.93
N GLY A 135 11.67 -15.15 9.14
CA GLY A 135 12.83 -14.62 9.85
C GLY A 135 12.47 -13.53 10.85
N GLU A 136 13.41 -12.64 11.11
CA GLU A 136 13.18 -11.48 11.97
C GLU A 136 12.45 -10.38 11.19
N THR A 137 11.38 -9.85 11.75
CA THR A 137 10.63 -8.72 11.19
C THR A 137 10.25 -7.72 12.29
N ILE A 138 9.73 -6.57 11.89
CA ILE A 138 9.25 -5.52 12.79
C ILE A 138 7.75 -5.40 12.63
N VAL A 139 7.00 -5.71 13.69
CA VAL A 139 5.58 -5.37 13.77
C VAL A 139 5.46 -3.87 13.96
N THR A 140 4.94 -3.17 12.96
CA THR A 140 4.77 -1.71 12.97
C THR A 140 3.31 -1.36 12.80
N ALA A 141 2.79 -0.52 13.69
CA ALA A 141 1.45 0.03 13.55
C ALA A 141 1.39 1.53 13.83
N GLN A 142 0.57 2.22 13.06
CA GLN A 142 0.18 3.60 13.30
C GLN A 142 -1.11 3.61 14.11
N VAL A 143 -1.16 4.43 15.16
CA VAL A 143 -2.28 4.44 16.11
C VAL A 143 -2.80 5.86 16.27
N TYR A 144 -4.08 6.04 15.97
CA TYR A 144 -4.81 7.28 16.15
C TYR A 144 -5.85 7.10 17.25
N THR A 145 -6.00 8.12 18.10
CA THR A 145 -7.11 8.25 19.05
C THR A 145 -7.45 9.73 19.25
N GLU A 146 -8.74 10.06 19.35
CA GLU A 146 -9.23 11.38 19.77
C GLU A 146 -9.10 11.62 21.29
N TYR A 147 -8.71 10.59 22.04
CA TYR A 147 -8.66 10.60 23.51
C TYR A 147 -7.23 10.37 24.04
N PRO A 148 -6.24 11.21 23.64
CA PRO A 148 -4.85 11.03 24.02
C PRO A 148 -4.61 11.23 25.53
N PRO A 149 -3.52 10.69 26.10
CA PRO A 149 -2.47 9.95 25.40
C PRO A 149 -2.78 8.46 25.31
N LEU A 150 -2.18 7.81 24.31
CA LEU A 150 -2.04 6.36 24.27
C LEU A 150 -1.28 5.89 25.52
N GLN A 151 -1.91 5.03 26.33
CA GLN A 151 -1.39 4.57 27.63
C GLN A 151 -0.56 3.29 27.48
N GLU A 152 -1.07 2.35 26.70
CA GLU A 152 -0.47 1.03 26.53
C GLU A 152 -0.73 0.51 25.13
N ILE A 153 0.26 -0.22 24.59
CA ILE A 153 0.06 -1.02 23.40
C ILE A 153 0.85 -2.33 23.47
N LYS A 154 0.20 -3.41 23.04
CA LYS A 154 0.76 -4.75 23.01
C LYS A 154 0.35 -5.44 21.73
N TYR A 155 1.19 -6.33 21.23
CA TYR A 155 0.80 -7.28 20.19
C TYR A 155 0.77 -8.70 20.75
N GLN A 156 0.01 -9.56 20.10
CA GLN A 156 -0.13 -10.98 20.40
C GLN A 156 -0.10 -11.73 19.08
N ILE A 157 0.62 -12.85 19.05
CA ILE A 157 0.59 -13.81 17.95
C ILE A 157 -0.32 -14.97 18.37
N ASP A 158 -1.34 -15.24 17.57
CA ASP A 158 -2.38 -16.24 17.82
C ASP A 158 -2.96 -16.14 19.24
N GLN A 159 -2.76 -17.18 20.06
CA GLN A 159 -3.19 -17.25 21.46
C GLN A 159 -2.00 -17.17 22.44
N GLY A 160 -0.84 -16.71 21.96
CA GLY A 160 0.37 -16.56 22.77
C GLY A 160 0.31 -15.40 23.76
N ASP A 161 1.47 -15.05 24.32
CA ASP A 161 1.56 -13.95 25.28
C ASP A 161 1.43 -12.58 24.62
N PHE A 162 0.89 -11.61 25.37
CA PHE A 162 0.89 -10.21 24.97
C PHE A 162 2.28 -9.59 25.21
N ILE A 163 2.90 -9.12 24.14
CA ILE A 163 4.24 -8.51 24.17
C ILE A 163 4.09 -6.99 23.98
N PRO A 164 4.67 -6.16 24.87
CA PRO A 164 4.58 -4.70 24.76
C PRO A 164 5.31 -4.16 23.54
N MET A 165 4.72 -3.15 22.89
CA MET A 165 5.34 -2.44 21.77
C MET A 165 5.93 -1.10 22.25
N LYS A 166 7.00 -0.65 21.59
CA LYS A 166 7.59 0.68 21.84
C LYS A 166 6.71 1.73 21.18
N ILE A 167 6.39 2.80 21.90
CA ILE A 167 5.62 3.94 21.38
C ILE A 167 6.57 5.07 21.02
N LYS A 168 6.56 5.50 19.77
CA LYS A 168 7.11 6.77 19.31
C LYS A 168 5.96 7.74 19.11
N LYS A 169 5.88 8.74 19.98
CA LYS A 169 4.83 9.76 19.90
C LYS A 169 4.95 10.56 18.61
N GLY A 170 3.84 10.72 17.90
CA GLY A 170 3.76 11.59 16.73
C GLY A 170 2.89 12.81 16.98
N GLY A 171 2.64 13.57 15.91
CA GLY A 171 1.77 14.75 15.97
C GLY A 171 0.30 14.38 16.04
N LEU A 172 -0.20 13.72 14.97
CA LEU A 172 -1.60 13.32 14.84
C LEU A 172 -1.85 11.84 15.16
N TRP A 173 -0.83 10.99 14.99
CA TRP A 173 -0.89 9.56 15.31
C TRP A 173 0.44 9.15 15.93
N ASP A 174 0.41 8.11 16.76
CA ASP A 174 1.61 7.48 17.30
C ASP A 174 2.08 6.35 16.38
N ILE A 175 3.38 6.10 16.38
CA ILE A 175 3.98 4.94 15.70
C ILE A 175 4.43 3.95 16.75
N THR A 176 4.09 2.69 16.57
CA THR A 176 4.37 1.64 17.53
C THR A 176 5.13 0.52 16.85
N THR A 177 6.15 -0.02 17.52
CA THR A 177 7.04 -1.02 16.93
C THR A 177 7.42 -2.11 17.94
N ALA A 178 7.48 -3.36 17.48
CA ALA A 178 8.10 -4.46 18.19
C ALA A 178 8.86 -5.37 17.23
N ILE A 179 9.97 -5.95 17.68
CA ILE A 179 10.70 -6.97 16.92
C ILE A 179 9.98 -8.29 17.13
N TRP A 180 9.75 -9.02 16.05
CA TRP A 180 9.18 -10.36 16.08
C TRP A 180 10.06 -11.30 15.27
N ASP A 181 10.58 -12.32 15.96
CA ASP A 181 11.31 -13.42 15.33
C ASP A 181 10.33 -14.55 15.02
N THR A 182 10.16 -14.87 13.73
CA THR A 182 9.23 -15.90 13.28
C THR A 182 9.92 -17.25 13.06
N THR A 183 11.24 -17.34 13.27
CA THR A 183 12.01 -18.57 13.01
C THR A 183 11.61 -19.73 13.93
N SER A 184 11.01 -19.43 15.08
CA SER A 184 10.51 -20.44 16.04
C SER A 184 9.06 -20.85 15.81
N LEU A 185 8.35 -20.23 14.85
CA LEU A 185 6.96 -20.56 14.53
C LEU A 185 6.87 -21.67 13.48
N GLU A 186 5.77 -22.40 13.54
CA GLU A 186 5.42 -23.34 12.47
C GLU A 186 5.15 -22.56 11.17
N GLU A 187 5.46 -23.16 10.02
CA GLU A 187 5.07 -22.57 8.75
C GLU A 187 3.54 -22.65 8.60
N GLY A 188 2.91 -21.55 8.20
CA GLY A 188 1.45 -21.46 8.14
C GLY A 188 0.91 -20.06 8.38
N TYR A 189 -0.39 -19.97 8.57
CA TYR A 189 -1.08 -18.71 8.83
C TYR A 189 -1.16 -18.43 10.32
N HIS A 190 -0.84 -17.19 10.67
CA HIS A 190 -0.83 -16.69 12.03
C HIS A 190 -1.57 -15.35 12.10
N ALA A 191 -2.25 -15.11 13.20
CA ALA A 191 -2.93 -13.85 13.46
C ALA A 191 -2.07 -12.94 14.35
N ILE A 192 -1.75 -11.75 13.86
CA ILE A 192 -1.16 -10.67 14.66
C ILE A 192 -2.29 -9.80 15.17
N THR A 193 -2.49 -9.77 16.49
CA THR A 193 -3.47 -8.89 17.13
C THR A 193 -2.76 -7.79 17.89
N ILE A 194 -3.02 -6.53 17.53
CA ILE A 194 -2.53 -5.36 18.25
C ILE A 194 -3.66 -4.81 19.11
N LYS A 195 -3.41 -4.65 20.41
CA LYS A 195 -4.32 -4.04 21.37
C LYS A 195 -3.73 -2.76 21.91
N ALA A 196 -4.50 -1.68 21.81
CA ALA A 196 -4.15 -0.35 22.28
C ALA A 196 -5.13 0.08 23.39
N LYS A 197 -4.64 0.86 24.34
CA LYS A 197 -5.44 1.48 25.40
C LYS A 197 -5.18 2.98 25.44
N ASP A 198 -6.24 3.77 25.36
CA ASP A 198 -6.16 5.21 25.61
C ASP A 198 -6.78 5.59 26.95
N GLN A 199 -7.17 6.85 27.15
CA GLN A 199 -7.74 7.30 28.42
C GLN A 199 -9.11 6.69 28.74
N GLU A 200 -9.87 6.30 27.73
CA GLU A 200 -11.26 5.89 27.89
C GLU A 200 -11.44 4.38 27.72
N GLU A 201 -10.87 3.80 26.65
CA GLU A 201 -11.14 2.40 26.32
C GLU A 201 -9.98 1.65 25.67
N LEU A 202 -10.21 0.34 25.53
CA LEU A 202 -9.37 -0.60 24.81
C LEU A 202 -9.93 -0.79 23.40
N PHE A 203 -9.04 -0.80 22.42
CA PHE A 203 -9.37 -1.08 21.03
C PHE A 203 -8.28 -1.94 20.40
N SER A 204 -8.63 -2.66 19.34
CA SER A 204 -7.72 -3.62 18.75
C SER A 204 -7.90 -3.73 17.25
N GLN A 205 -6.85 -4.16 16.59
CA GLN A 205 -6.87 -4.55 15.19
C GLN A 205 -6.11 -5.85 15.02
N GLN A 206 -6.57 -6.68 14.09
CA GLN A 206 -5.93 -7.93 13.74
C GLN A 206 -5.57 -7.94 12.25
N MET A 207 -4.46 -8.60 11.93
CA MET A 207 -4.14 -9.01 10.57
C MET A 207 -3.69 -10.47 10.58
N GLU A 208 -3.92 -11.17 9.48
CA GLU A 208 -3.38 -12.50 9.24
C GLU A 208 -2.13 -12.40 8.36
N VAL A 209 -1.11 -13.18 8.68
CA VAL A 209 0.14 -13.28 7.92
C VAL A 209 0.49 -14.74 7.74
N LYS A 210 1.21 -15.06 6.66
CA LYS A 210 1.73 -16.39 6.42
C LYS A 210 3.24 -16.42 6.69
N VAL A 211 3.64 -17.23 7.66
CA VAL A 211 5.03 -17.61 7.90
C VAL A 211 5.43 -18.68 6.87
N CYS A 212 6.29 -18.33 5.91
CA CYS A 212 6.74 -19.26 4.89
C CYS A 212 8.08 -18.80 4.28
N LYS A 213 8.99 -19.75 4.06
CA LYS A 213 10.29 -19.46 3.41
C LYS A 213 10.15 -19.15 1.92
N ASP A 214 9.11 -19.68 1.29
CA ASP A 214 8.87 -19.48 -0.13
C ASP A 214 8.06 -18.20 -0.38
N GLU A 215 8.60 -17.32 -1.23
CA GLU A 215 7.91 -16.08 -1.65
C GLU A 215 6.80 -16.30 -2.68
N ILE A 216 6.60 -17.54 -3.15
CA ILE A 216 5.68 -17.88 -4.23
C ILE A 216 4.55 -18.75 -3.68
N LEU A 217 3.31 -18.24 -3.77
CA LEU A 217 2.12 -18.93 -3.29
C LEU A 217 1.46 -19.78 -4.37
N ALA A 218 0.83 -20.89 -3.98
CA ALA A 218 -0.12 -21.58 -4.86
C ALA A 218 -1.41 -20.77 -5.00
N LEU A 219 -2.02 -20.77 -6.19
CA LEU A 219 -3.22 -19.97 -6.43
C LEU A 219 -4.40 -20.40 -5.56
N GLY A 220 -4.58 -21.70 -5.34
CA GLY A 220 -5.64 -22.25 -4.49
C GLY A 220 -5.47 -21.91 -3.02
N GLU A 221 -4.26 -21.53 -2.59
CA GLU A 221 -3.99 -21.10 -1.23
C GLU A 221 -4.44 -19.66 -0.95
N ILE A 222 -4.43 -18.81 -1.97
CA ILE A 222 -4.83 -17.40 -1.84
C ILE A 222 -6.33 -17.27 -1.64
N ILE A 223 -7.13 -18.14 -2.27
CA ILE A 223 -8.60 -18.07 -2.24
C ILE A 223 -9.16 -18.10 -0.80
N PRO A 224 -8.81 -19.08 0.06
CA PRO A 224 -9.31 -19.10 1.44
C PRO A 224 -8.75 -17.96 2.32
N HIS A 225 -7.62 -17.37 1.94
CA HIS A 225 -6.91 -16.33 2.68
C HIS A 225 -6.90 -14.97 1.95
N PHE A 226 -7.92 -14.72 1.11
CA PHE A 226 -7.91 -13.60 0.18
C PHE A 226 -7.70 -12.26 0.87
N ASN A 227 -8.36 -12.04 2.02
CA ASN A 227 -8.27 -10.80 2.78
C ASN A 227 -6.85 -10.51 3.28
N SER A 228 -6.05 -11.54 3.54
CA SER A 228 -4.66 -11.43 4.02
C SER A 228 -3.73 -10.89 2.92
N TYR A 229 -4.10 -11.12 1.66
CA TYR A 229 -3.34 -10.69 0.49
C TYR A 229 -3.98 -9.50 -0.24
N GLN A 230 -5.19 -9.10 0.16
CA GLN A 230 -5.93 -8.02 -0.47
C GLN A 230 -5.16 -6.71 -0.35
N GLY A 231 -4.93 -6.03 -1.49
CA GLY A 231 -4.15 -4.79 -1.55
C GLY A 231 -2.62 -4.99 -1.58
N HIS A 232 -2.12 -6.22 -1.56
CA HIS A 232 -0.69 -6.53 -1.66
C HIS A 232 -0.32 -7.14 -3.02
N ILE A 233 0.90 -6.83 -3.49
CA ILE A 233 1.45 -7.42 -4.72
C ILE A 233 2.05 -8.78 -4.38
N MET A 234 1.43 -9.86 -4.87
CA MET A 234 1.82 -11.23 -4.56
C MET A 234 2.40 -11.97 -5.77
N LYS A 235 3.40 -12.83 -5.55
CA LYS A 235 3.88 -13.79 -6.55
C LYS A 235 3.13 -15.11 -6.39
N VAL A 236 2.56 -15.59 -7.49
CA VAL A 236 1.72 -16.79 -7.49
C VAL A 236 2.21 -17.80 -8.53
N LYS A 237 2.13 -19.08 -8.20
CA LYS A 237 2.38 -20.19 -9.11
C LYS A 237 1.06 -20.70 -9.68
N GLY A 238 1.02 -20.87 -11.00
CA GLY A 238 -0.13 -21.41 -11.69
C GLY A 238 0.14 -21.63 -13.17
N LYS A 239 -0.76 -22.38 -13.81
CA LYS A 239 -0.71 -22.64 -15.25
C LYS A 239 -1.73 -21.79 -15.98
N ILE A 240 -1.28 -20.93 -16.88
CA ILE A 240 -2.18 -20.22 -17.79
C ILE A 240 -2.88 -21.26 -18.69
N LYS A 241 -4.20 -21.35 -18.58
CA LYS A 241 -5.04 -22.24 -19.40
C LYS A 241 -5.58 -21.54 -20.62
N VAL A 242 -6.01 -20.31 -20.43
CA VAL A 242 -6.53 -19.45 -21.49
C VAL A 242 -5.97 -18.06 -21.26
N ALA A 243 -5.47 -17.45 -22.31
CA ALA A 243 -5.16 -16.03 -22.35
C ALA A 243 -6.11 -15.41 -23.38
N LEU A 244 -7.05 -14.61 -22.90
CA LEU A 244 -7.89 -13.76 -23.74
C LEU A 244 -7.22 -12.40 -23.72
N VAL A 245 -6.41 -12.10 -24.71
CA VAL A 245 -5.60 -10.89 -24.77
C VAL A 245 -5.96 -10.09 -26.01
N GLU A 246 -6.18 -8.80 -25.82
CA GLU A 246 -6.39 -7.80 -26.84
C GLU A 246 -5.29 -6.74 -26.69
N GLU A 247 -4.55 -6.49 -27.77
CA GLU A 247 -3.54 -5.44 -27.77
C GLU A 247 -4.24 -4.08 -27.72
N LEU A 248 -4.01 -3.34 -26.63
CA LEU A 248 -4.52 -1.98 -26.45
C LEU A 248 -3.69 -0.99 -27.27
N TYR A 249 -2.38 -0.98 -27.07
CA TYR A 249 -1.48 -0.09 -27.79
C TYR A 249 -0.04 -0.59 -27.71
N THR A 250 0.71 -0.33 -28.77
CA THR A 250 2.13 -0.70 -28.88
C THR A 250 2.94 0.56 -28.96
N SER A 251 3.75 0.83 -27.93
CA SER A 251 4.80 1.84 -27.97
C SER A 251 6.10 1.22 -28.54
N GLU A 252 7.08 2.04 -28.92
CA GLU A 252 8.38 1.54 -29.40
C GLU A 252 9.12 0.62 -28.40
N LYS A 253 8.76 0.65 -27.11
CA LYS A 253 9.44 -0.11 -26.04
C LYS A 253 8.56 -1.14 -25.33
N SER A 254 7.24 -1.12 -25.51
CA SER A 254 6.31 -1.96 -24.73
C SER A 254 4.97 -2.14 -25.44
N THR A 255 4.45 -3.39 -25.44
CA THR A 255 3.08 -3.71 -25.84
C THR A 255 2.20 -3.77 -24.59
N PHE A 256 1.16 -2.94 -24.55
CA PHE A 256 0.16 -2.97 -23.50
C PHE A 256 -1.00 -3.86 -23.94
N ILE A 257 -1.33 -4.84 -23.12
CA ILE A 257 -2.32 -5.87 -23.40
C ILE A 257 -3.45 -5.73 -22.38
N ASN A 258 -4.68 -5.54 -22.85
CA ASN A 258 -5.86 -5.80 -22.04
C ASN A 258 -6.21 -7.27 -22.16
N GLY A 259 -6.66 -7.88 -21.08
CA GLY A 259 -7.06 -9.27 -21.18
C GLY A 259 -7.47 -9.92 -19.89
N ALA A 260 -7.98 -11.13 -20.02
CA ALA A 260 -8.22 -12.04 -18.93
C ALA A 260 -7.27 -13.23 -19.06
N LEU A 261 -6.53 -13.51 -18.00
CA LEU A 261 -5.81 -14.77 -17.84
C LEU A 261 -6.66 -15.71 -17.01
N ILE A 262 -7.04 -16.84 -17.57
CA ILE A 262 -7.60 -17.96 -16.81
C ILE A 262 -6.42 -18.80 -16.35
N VAL A 263 -6.06 -18.65 -15.08
CA VAL A 263 -4.99 -19.41 -14.44
C VAL A 263 -5.61 -20.60 -13.72
N LYS A 264 -5.13 -21.81 -14.01
CA LYS A 264 -5.45 -23.01 -13.24
C LYS A 264 -4.36 -23.22 -12.21
N ASP A 265 -4.77 -23.50 -10.98
CA ASP A 265 -3.86 -23.94 -9.95
C ASP A 265 -3.11 -25.23 -10.36
N GLU A 266 -1.84 -25.30 -10.00
CA GLU A 266 -0.98 -26.45 -10.28
C GLU A 266 -0.86 -27.42 -9.09
N THR A 267 -1.34 -27.02 -7.91
CA THR A 267 -1.41 -27.88 -6.73
C THR A 267 -2.68 -28.71 -6.66
#